data_AF-A0AAW2CPH9-F1
#
_entry.id   AF-A0AAW2CPH9-F1
#
_cell.length_a   1.000
_cell.length_b   1.000
_cell.length_c   1.000
_cell.angle_alpha   90.00
_cell.angle_beta   90.00
_cell.angle_gamma   90.00
#
_symmetry.space_group_name_H-M   'P 1'
#
loop_
_entity.id
_entity.type
_entity.pdbx_description
1 polymer ?
#
loop_
_entity_poly.entity_id
_entity_poly.type
_entity_poly.pdbx_seq_one_letter_code
_entity_poly.pdbx_strand_id
1 'polypeptide(L)'
;MACITEQDCRIAERIEREGKGCLIVVNKWDTIPNKNQQTTTYYEIIVAASTVEKERSRRLSTSILNQVVQESLAFKSPPRTQGGKRGRVYFCTQAAIRAPTFVFFVNDAKLFPETYRRYMEKQLRTDAGFAGTPIRLLWRSRRKMEKDEGRKQSYCHHHGRAARTHSNLVPRDSKLELAS
;
A
#
# COMPACT_ATOMS: atom_id res chain seq x y z
N MET A 1 -41.15 13.09 -1.15
CA MET A 1 -39.87 12.50 -1.55
C MET A 1 -38.93 12.58 -0.35
N ALA A 2 -38.70 11.47 0.36
CA ALA A 2 -37.68 11.44 1.40
C ALA A 2 -36.31 11.39 0.70
N CYS A 3 -35.78 12.54 0.30
CA CYS A 3 -34.43 12.62 -0.24
C CYS A 3 -33.44 12.76 0.91
N ILE A 4 -32.26 12.16 0.71
CA ILE A 4 -31.10 12.27 1.60
C ILE A 4 -30.89 13.75 1.93
N THR A 5 -30.89 14.09 3.22
CA THR A 5 -30.75 15.47 3.67
C THR A 5 -29.29 15.90 3.65
N GLU A 6 -29.03 17.21 3.61
CA GLU A 6 -27.65 17.73 3.70
C GLU A 6 -26.99 17.33 5.04
N GLN A 7 -27.78 17.18 6.11
CA GLN A 7 -27.30 16.68 7.40
C GLN A 7 -26.79 15.25 7.30
N ASP A 8 -27.50 14.38 6.56
CA ASP A 8 -27.08 12.99 6.35
C ASP A 8 -25.74 12.93 5.62
N CYS A 9 -25.53 13.77 4.61
CA CYS A 9 -24.25 13.89 3.91
C CYS A 9 -23.13 14.33 4.87
N ARG A 10 -23.36 15.36 5.69
CA ARG A 10 -22.37 15.84 6.67
C ARG A 10 -22.02 14.78 7.72
N ILE A 11 -23.00 13.98 8.16
CA ILE A 11 -22.78 12.87 9.08
C ILE A 11 -21.93 11.79 8.39
N ALA A 12 -22.25 11.43 7.15
CA ALA A 12 -21.50 10.44 6.38
C ALA A 12 -20.05 10.88 6.16
N GLU A 13 -19.82 12.12 5.76
CA GLU A 13 -18.47 12.70 5.62
C GLU A 13 -17.67 12.62 6.92
N ARG A 14 -18.31 12.92 8.05
CA ARG A 14 -17.67 12.84 9.36
C ARG A 14 -17.26 11.42 9.72
N ILE A 15 -18.13 10.44 9.46
CA ILE A 15 -17.87 9.01 9.68
C ILE A 15 -16.66 8.56 8.86
N GLU A 16 -16.60 8.92 7.57
CA GLU A 16 -15.50 8.54 6.68
C GLU A 16 -14.17 9.19 7.10
N ARG A 17 -14.21 10.47 7.48
CA ARG A 17 -13.05 11.22 7.97
C ARG A 17 -12.47 10.61 9.25
N GLU A 18 -13.34 10.23 10.18
CA GLU A 18 -12.97 9.52 11.41
C GLU A 18 -12.63 8.03 11.15
N GLY A 19 -12.91 7.52 9.94
CA GLY A 19 -12.66 6.15 9.54
C GLY A 19 -13.50 5.13 10.32
N LYS A 20 -14.69 5.54 10.76
CA LYS A 20 -15.63 4.73 11.55
C LYS A 20 -16.43 3.79 10.64
N GLY A 21 -16.65 2.56 11.10
CA GLY A 21 -17.61 1.66 10.44
C GLY A 21 -19.02 2.24 10.60
N CYS A 22 -19.86 2.07 9.59
CA CYS A 22 -21.24 2.54 9.60
C CYS A 22 -22.22 1.44 9.22
N LEU A 23 -23.40 1.53 9.83
CA LEU A 23 -24.56 0.74 9.51
C LEU A 23 -25.69 1.72 9.22
N ILE A 24 -26.33 1.60 8.06
CA ILE A 24 -27.46 2.45 7.69
C ILE A 24 -28.73 1.69 8.06
N VAL A 25 -29.49 2.23 9.01
CA VAL A 25 -30.79 1.70 9.41
C VAL A 25 -31.86 2.60 8.82
N VAL A 26 -32.67 2.05 7.92
CA VAL A 26 -33.78 2.78 7.31
C VAL A 26 -35.03 2.58 8.16
N ASN A 27 -35.42 3.62 8.89
CA ASN A 27 -36.64 3.63 9.70
C ASN A 27 -37.86 4.01 8.83
N LYS A 28 -39.07 3.59 9.23
CA LYS A 28 -40.34 3.79 8.50
C LYS A 28 -40.42 3.10 7.13
N TRP A 29 -39.90 1.87 7.06
CA TRP A 29 -39.97 1.03 5.86
C TRP A 29 -41.39 0.53 5.53
N ASP A 30 -42.34 0.72 6.45
CA ASP A 30 -43.77 0.41 6.37
C ASP A 30 -44.52 1.29 5.36
N THR A 31 -44.02 2.49 5.06
CA THR A 31 -44.70 3.46 4.16
C THR A 31 -44.51 3.13 2.68
N ILE A 32 -43.76 2.07 2.33
CA ILE A 32 -43.48 1.68 0.94
C ILE A 32 -44.48 0.60 0.48
N PRO A 33 -45.29 0.85 -0.57
CA PRO A 33 -46.21 -0.16 -1.09
C PRO A 33 -45.46 -1.37 -1.67
N ASN A 34 -46.00 -2.58 -1.50
CA ASN A 34 -45.50 -3.87 -2.02
C ASN A 34 -44.19 -4.43 -1.41
N LYS A 35 -44.06 -4.52 -0.07
CA LYS A 35 -42.92 -5.25 0.54
C LYS A 35 -43.30 -6.19 1.68
N ASN A 36 -42.56 -7.31 1.74
CA ASN A 36 -42.55 -8.27 2.84
C ASN A 36 -42.22 -7.52 4.15
N GLN A 37 -43.05 -7.70 5.18
CA GLN A 37 -42.90 -7.10 6.51
C GLN A 37 -41.76 -7.77 7.30
N GLN A 38 -40.53 -7.70 6.79
CA GLN A 38 -39.36 -8.08 7.57
C GLN A 38 -38.93 -6.87 8.40
N THR A 39 -39.59 -6.68 9.55
CA THR A 39 -39.14 -5.72 10.55
C THR A 39 -37.83 -6.24 11.14
N THR A 40 -36.71 -5.64 10.74
CA THR A 40 -35.40 -5.95 11.32
C THR A 40 -35.47 -5.70 12.83
N THR A 41 -35.32 -6.78 13.61
CA THR A 41 -35.41 -6.70 15.07
C THR A 41 -34.15 -6.03 15.62
N TYR A 42 -34.23 -5.37 16.77
CA TYR A 42 -33.06 -4.77 17.45
C TYR A 42 -31.84 -5.72 17.55
N TYR A 43 -32.08 -7.02 17.75
CA TYR A 43 -31.03 -8.03 17.80
C TYR A 43 -30.23 -8.13 16.49
N GLU A 44 -30.88 -8.03 15.33
CA GLU A 44 -30.21 -8.13 14.01
C GLU A 44 -29.28 -6.93 13.78
N ILE A 45 -29.69 -5.74 14.22
CA ILE A 45 -28.88 -4.51 14.15
C ILE A 45 -27.62 -4.66 15.01
N ILE A 46 -27.77 -5.16 16.24
CA ILE A 46 -26.64 -5.37 17.16
C ILE A 46 -25.66 -6.41 16.58
N VAL A 47 -26.18 -7.51 16.04
CA VAL A 47 -25.35 -8.54 15.39
C VAL A 47 -24.61 -7.94 14.19
N ALA A 48 -25.30 -7.21 13.31
CA ALA A 48 -24.68 -6.56 12.15
C ALA A 48 -23.57 -5.59 12.57
N ALA A 49 -23.82 -4.76 13.59
CA ALA A 49 -22.82 -3.82 14.13
C ALA A 49 -21.58 -4.57 14.68
N SER A 50 -21.79 -5.68 15.38
CA SER A 50 -20.69 -6.51 15.89
C SER A 50 -19.86 -7.14 14.76
N THR A 51 -20.51 -7.56 13.66
CA THR A 51 -19.84 -8.09 12.47
C THR A 51 -19.00 -7.02 11.79
N VAL A 52 -19.53 -5.80 11.62
CA VAL A 52 -18.79 -4.69 11.01
C VAL A 52 -17.55 -4.32 11.83
N GLU A 53 -17.65 -4.25 13.17
CA GLU A 53 -16.47 -3.93 14.00
C GLU A 53 -15.44 -5.08 14.01
N LYS A 54 -15.88 -6.34 13.98
CA LYS A 54 -14.97 -7.49 13.81
C LYS A 54 -14.18 -7.37 12.51
N GLU A 55 -14.87 -7.14 11.39
CA GLU A 55 -14.20 -6.96 10.09
C GLU A 55 -13.28 -5.75 10.06
N ARG A 56 -13.69 -4.63 10.67
CA ARG A 56 -12.88 -3.42 10.79
C ARG A 56 -11.59 -3.62 11.59
N SER A 57 -11.60 -4.51 12.58
CA SER A 57 -10.45 -4.81 13.42
C SER A 57 -9.57 -5.95 12.87
N ARG A 58 -9.96 -6.57 11.74
CA ARG A 58 -9.24 -7.71 11.19
C ARG A 58 -7.94 -7.29 10.51
N ARG A 59 -6.86 -7.99 10.85
CA ARG A 59 -5.57 -7.88 10.17
C ARG A 59 -5.42 -9.00 9.15
N LEU A 60 -5.13 -8.63 7.92
CA LEU A 60 -4.85 -9.55 6.82
C LEU A 60 -3.35 -9.76 6.67
N SER A 61 -2.96 -11.00 6.38
CA SER A 61 -1.58 -11.30 6.02
C SER A 61 -1.25 -10.70 4.65
N THR A 62 0.01 -10.32 4.47
CA THR A 62 0.49 -9.76 3.20
C THR A 62 0.43 -10.78 2.07
N SER A 63 0.52 -12.08 2.37
CA SER A 63 0.40 -13.15 1.39
C SER A 63 -1.00 -13.20 0.76
N ILE A 64 -2.05 -13.22 1.58
CA ILE A 64 -3.44 -13.25 1.11
C ILE A 64 -3.73 -11.98 0.29
N LEU A 65 -3.30 -10.81 0.78
CA LEU A 65 -3.48 -9.55 0.05
C LEU A 65 -2.78 -9.55 -1.30
N ASN A 66 -1.54 -10.04 -1.36
CA ASN A 66 -0.82 -10.11 -2.62
C ASN A 66 -1.47 -11.09 -3.60
N GLN A 67 -1.99 -12.24 -3.12
CA GLN A 67 -2.73 -13.18 -3.96
C GLN A 67 -3.97 -12.52 -4.58
N VAL A 68 -4.81 -11.89 -3.75
CA VAL A 68 -6.01 -11.17 -4.21
C VAL A 68 -5.65 -10.12 -5.24
N VAL A 69 -4.58 -9.35 -5.01
CA VAL A 69 -4.12 -8.33 -5.96
C VAL A 69 -3.67 -8.94 -7.29
N GLN A 70 -2.96 -10.08 -7.28
CA GLN A 70 -2.56 -10.76 -8.51
C GLN A 70 -3.78 -11.29 -9.30
N GLU A 71 -4.74 -11.89 -8.61
CA GLU A 71 -6.01 -12.34 -9.22
C GLU A 71 -6.77 -11.17 -9.84
N SER A 72 -6.82 -10.04 -9.14
CA SER A 72 -7.42 -8.79 -9.64
C SER A 72 -6.72 -8.28 -10.90
N LEU A 73 -5.38 -8.31 -10.94
CA LEU A 73 -4.58 -7.87 -12.07
C LEU A 73 -4.75 -8.77 -13.30
N ALA A 74 -4.93 -10.08 -13.07
CA ALA A 74 -5.22 -11.06 -14.11
C ALA A 74 -6.59 -10.82 -14.74
N PHE A 75 -7.62 -10.52 -13.93
CA PHE A 75 -8.95 -10.20 -14.43
C PHE A 75 -8.98 -8.87 -15.19
N LYS A 76 -8.38 -7.81 -14.62
CA LYS A 76 -8.33 -6.50 -15.26
C LYS A 76 -6.97 -5.84 -15.03
N SER A 77 -6.16 -5.89 -16.07
CA SER A 77 -4.88 -5.19 -16.08
C SER A 77 -5.04 -3.66 -16.10
N PRO A 78 -4.08 -2.91 -15.53
CA PRO A 78 -4.10 -1.46 -15.61
C PRO A 78 -3.99 -0.97 -17.06
N PRO A 79 -4.65 0.16 -17.40
CA PRO A 79 -4.65 0.71 -18.73
C PRO A 79 -3.23 1.11 -19.16
N ARG A 80 -2.99 1.06 -20.48
CA ARG A 80 -1.75 1.57 -21.07
C ARG A 80 -1.88 3.09 -21.25
N THR A 81 -0.86 3.84 -20.85
CA THR A 81 -0.76 5.26 -21.21
C THR A 81 -0.41 5.40 -22.70
N GLN A 82 -0.66 6.58 -23.29
CA GLN A 82 -0.31 6.88 -24.69
C GLN A 82 1.16 6.57 -25.03
N GLY A 83 2.09 6.70 -24.07
CA GLY A 83 3.51 6.31 -24.24
C GLY A 83 3.82 4.83 -24.00
N GLY A 84 2.84 3.93 -24.06
CA GLY A 84 3.01 2.47 -23.94
C GLY A 84 3.35 1.95 -22.53
N LYS A 85 3.68 2.84 -21.58
CA LYS A 85 3.96 2.50 -20.19
C LYS A 85 2.72 1.91 -19.51
N ARG A 86 2.93 0.85 -18.73
CA ARG A 86 1.90 0.20 -17.91
C ARG A 86 2.20 0.40 -16.43
N GLY A 87 1.14 0.58 -15.65
CA GLY A 87 1.21 0.50 -14.20
C GLY A 87 1.69 -0.90 -13.79
N ARG A 88 2.67 -0.96 -12.89
CA ARG A 88 3.13 -2.20 -12.27
C ARG A 88 2.90 -2.09 -10.78
N VAL A 89 2.18 -3.07 -10.22
CA VAL A 89 1.98 -3.23 -8.79
C VAL A 89 2.99 -4.26 -8.30
N TYR A 90 3.83 -3.89 -7.35
CA TYR A 90 4.86 -4.78 -6.81
C TYR A 90 4.30 -5.64 -5.70
N PHE A 91 3.70 -5.00 -4.70
CA PHE A 91 3.09 -5.67 -3.55
C PHE A 91 2.13 -4.71 -2.85
N CYS A 92 1.27 -5.28 -2.02
CA CYS A 92 0.31 -4.58 -1.19
C CYS A 92 0.49 -4.99 0.28
N THR A 93 0.37 -4.04 1.20
CA THR A 93 0.38 -4.32 2.64
C THR A 93 -0.71 -3.54 3.36
N GLN A 94 -1.17 -4.08 4.49
CA GLN A 94 -2.05 -3.35 5.40
C GLN A 94 -1.21 -2.51 6.37
N ALA A 95 -1.31 -1.19 6.26
CA ALA A 95 -0.57 -0.24 7.08
C ALA A 95 -1.32 0.15 8.37
N ALA A 96 -2.66 0.17 8.34
CA ALA A 96 -3.48 0.44 9.52
C ALA A 96 -4.65 -0.54 9.59
N ILE A 97 -5.02 -0.90 10.82
CA ILE A 97 -6.08 -1.87 11.12
C ILE A 97 -7.42 -1.14 11.21
N ARG A 98 -7.56 -0.20 12.17
CA ARG A 98 -8.81 0.52 12.41
C ARG A 98 -8.91 1.74 11.48
N ALA A 99 -9.88 1.66 10.56
CA ALA A 99 -9.82 2.16 9.18
C ALA A 99 -8.78 1.39 8.34
N PRO A 100 -9.15 0.19 7.83
CA PRO A 100 -8.26 -0.67 7.05
C PRO A 100 -7.61 0.12 5.92
N THR A 101 -6.32 0.37 6.07
CA THR A 101 -5.55 1.18 5.14
C THR A 101 -4.58 0.30 4.39
N PHE A 102 -4.78 0.16 3.09
CA PHE A 102 -3.93 -0.64 2.22
C PHE A 102 -2.99 0.26 1.44
N VAL A 103 -1.71 -0.10 1.47
CA VAL A 103 -0.66 0.60 0.74
C VAL A 103 -0.23 -0.25 -0.44
N PHE A 104 -0.50 0.26 -1.63
CA PHE A 104 -0.04 -0.30 -2.89
C PHE A 104 1.30 0.30 -3.27
N PHE A 105 2.32 -0.54 -3.37
CA PHE A 105 3.62 -0.15 -3.90
C PHE A 105 3.63 -0.35 -5.39
N VAL A 106 3.72 0.75 -6.13
CA VAL A 106 3.65 0.77 -7.58
C VAL A 106 4.87 1.43 -8.19
N ASN A 107 5.05 1.28 -9.51
CA ASN A 107 6.02 2.07 -10.25
C ASN A 107 5.68 3.56 -10.15
N ASP A 108 4.55 3.97 -10.72
CA ASP A 108 4.10 5.34 -10.79
C ASP A 108 2.61 5.39 -10.44
N ALA A 109 2.25 6.13 -9.39
CA ALA A 109 0.86 6.26 -8.94
C ALA A 109 -0.04 6.98 -9.97
N LYS A 110 0.57 7.78 -10.87
CA LYS A 110 -0.13 8.51 -11.94
C LYS A 110 -0.66 7.59 -13.04
N LEU A 111 -0.09 6.40 -13.20
CA LEU A 111 -0.52 5.42 -14.22
C LEU A 111 -1.83 4.71 -13.82
N PHE A 112 -2.28 4.90 -12.59
CA PHE A 112 -3.49 4.28 -12.05
C PHE A 112 -4.58 5.35 -11.94
N PRO A 113 -5.47 5.48 -12.95
CA PRO A 113 -6.57 6.43 -12.88
C PRO A 113 -7.57 6.03 -11.80
N GLU A 114 -8.39 6.99 -11.38
CA GLU A 114 -9.37 6.82 -10.30
C GLU A 114 -10.32 5.64 -10.55
N THR A 115 -10.72 5.42 -11.81
CA THR A 115 -11.53 4.26 -12.20
C THR A 115 -10.88 2.92 -11.87
N TYR A 116 -9.55 2.83 -12.00
CA TYR A 116 -8.80 1.63 -11.64
C TYR A 116 -8.63 1.50 -10.13
N ARG A 117 -8.43 2.63 -9.42
CA ARG A 117 -8.34 2.64 -7.96
C ARG A 117 -9.63 2.15 -7.31
N ARG A 118 -10.79 2.62 -7.80
CA ARG A 118 -12.12 2.14 -7.38
C ARG A 118 -12.35 0.68 -7.69
N TYR A 119 -11.85 0.19 -8.84
CA TYR A 119 -11.91 -1.22 -9.16
C TYR A 119 -11.13 -2.09 -8.15
N MET A 120 -9.89 -1.68 -7.82
CA MET A 120 -9.07 -2.37 -6.82
C MET A 120 -9.71 -2.34 -5.43
N GLU A 121 -10.31 -1.20 -5.04
CA GLU A 121 -11.06 -1.09 -3.78
C GLU A 121 -12.23 -2.07 -3.75
N LYS A 122 -13.02 -2.12 -4.83
CA LYS A 122 -14.15 -3.04 -4.95
C LYS A 122 -13.69 -4.50 -4.85
N GLN A 123 -12.60 -4.85 -5.51
CA GLN A 123 -12.09 -6.22 -5.50
C GLN A 123 -11.59 -6.63 -4.12
N LEU A 124 -10.83 -5.75 -3.44
CA LEU A 124 -10.46 -5.95 -2.04
C LEU A 124 -11.69 -6.07 -1.13
N ARG A 125 -12.75 -5.30 -1.37
CA ARG A 125 -13.97 -5.38 -0.56
C ARG A 125 -14.69 -6.71 -0.75
N THR A 126 -14.78 -7.21 -1.98
CA THR A 126 -15.42 -8.49 -2.32
C THR A 126 -14.64 -9.68 -1.78
N ASP A 127 -13.33 -9.74 -2.02
CA ASP A 127 -12.53 -10.93 -1.73
C ASP A 127 -12.05 -10.95 -0.27
N ALA A 128 -11.65 -9.79 0.24
CA ALA A 128 -11.07 -9.71 1.57
C ALA A 128 -12.15 -9.58 2.66
N GLY A 129 -13.32 -9.00 2.37
CA GLY A 129 -14.45 -8.87 3.31
C GLY A 129 -14.35 -7.67 4.25
N PHE A 130 -14.85 -6.50 3.83
CA PHE A 130 -14.87 -5.28 4.65
C PHE A 130 -16.19 -4.50 4.49
N ALA A 131 -17.31 -5.22 4.59
CA ALA A 131 -18.63 -4.60 4.49
C ALA A 131 -18.86 -3.60 5.64
N GLY A 132 -19.47 -2.46 5.33
CA GLY A 132 -19.77 -1.41 6.32
C GLY A 132 -18.57 -0.65 6.88
N THR A 133 -17.34 -0.91 6.39
CA THR A 133 -16.13 -0.22 6.85
C THR A 133 -15.52 0.63 5.72
N PRO A 134 -15.15 1.90 5.99
CA PRO A 134 -14.43 2.71 5.01
C PRO A 134 -13.02 2.15 4.81
N ILE A 135 -12.67 1.85 3.55
CA ILE A 135 -11.36 1.34 3.15
C ILE A 135 -10.54 2.50 2.61
N ARG A 136 -9.30 2.65 3.07
CA ARG A 136 -8.38 3.69 2.58
C ARG A 136 -7.32 3.07 1.69
N LEU A 137 -7.23 3.51 0.45
CA LEU A 137 -6.20 3.06 -0.48
C LEU A 137 -5.13 4.13 -0.68
N LEU A 138 -3.89 3.78 -0.36
CA LEU A 138 -2.74 4.63 -0.57
C LEU A 138 -1.85 4.06 -1.67
N TRP A 139 -1.56 4.88 -2.67
CA TRP A 139 -0.73 4.50 -3.81
C TRP A 139 0.65 5.15 -3.67
N ARG A 140 1.67 4.35 -3.40
CA ARG A 140 3.05 4.82 -3.23
C ARG A 140 3.89 4.41 -4.43
N SER A 141 4.40 5.41 -5.15
CA SER A 141 5.42 5.18 -6.17
C SER A 141 6.76 4.87 -5.51
N ARG A 142 7.50 3.91 -6.07
CA ARG A 142 8.89 3.69 -5.68
C ARG A 142 9.70 4.94 -6.02
N ARG A 143 10.38 5.54 -5.05
CA ARG A 143 11.40 6.56 -5.36
C ARG A 143 12.49 5.88 -6.17
N LYS A 144 12.78 6.38 -7.38
CA LYS A 144 14.08 6.13 -8.01
C LYS A 144 15.09 6.78 -7.06
N MET A 145 15.91 5.96 -6.39
CA MET A 145 17.19 6.48 -5.91
C MET A 145 17.93 6.91 -7.16
N GLU A 146 18.21 8.21 -7.31
CA GLU A 146 19.15 8.65 -8.33
C GLU A 146 20.49 7.99 -8.01
N LYS A 147 21.05 7.26 -8.97
CA LYS A 147 22.44 6.81 -8.90
C LYS A 147 23.27 8.10 -8.91
N ASP A 148 23.96 8.35 -7.81
CA ASP A 148 24.90 9.44 -7.65
C ASP A 148 26.12 9.17 -8.55
N GLU A 149 26.05 9.57 -9.82
CA GLU A 149 27.20 9.60 -10.73
C GLU A 149 28.07 10.81 -10.37
N GLY A 150 28.99 10.68 -9.41
CA GLY A 150 29.64 11.88 -8.90
C GLY A 150 30.84 11.78 -7.96
N ARG A 151 31.77 10.82 -8.09
CA ARG A 151 33.16 11.08 -7.67
C ARG A 151 34.18 10.28 -8.47
N LYS A 152 34.48 10.77 -9.68
CA LYS A 152 35.78 10.50 -10.29
C LYS A 152 36.81 11.23 -9.44
N GLN A 153 37.56 10.48 -8.63
CA GLN A 153 38.73 11.02 -7.94
C GLN A 153 39.77 11.33 -9.01
N SER A 154 39.94 12.62 -9.30
CA SER A 154 41.08 13.16 -10.01
C SER A 154 42.35 12.73 -9.27
N TYR A 155 43.10 11.80 -9.83
CA TYR A 155 44.50 11.61 -9.44
C TYR A 155 45.26 12.85 -9.88
N CYS A 156 45.60 13.69 -8.89
CA CYS A 156 46.42 14.88 -9.06
C CYS A 156 47.81 14.44 -9.54
N HIS A 157 48.20 14.91 -10.72
CA HIS A 157 49.54 14.80 -11.26
C HIS A 157 50.48 15.69 -10.44
N HIS A 158 51.14 15.15 -9.42
CA HIS A 158 52.26 15.84 -8.78
C HIS A 158 53.56 15.46 -9.50
N HIS A 159 53.91 16.31 -10.46
CA HIS A 159 55.30 16.49 -10.86
C HIS A 159 56.12 17.01 -9.68
N GLY A 160 57.06 16.19 -9.20
CA GLY A 160 58.16 16.59 -8.35
C GLY A 160 59.41 15.86 -8.81
N ARG A 161 60.33 16.58 -9.45
CA ARG A 161 61.63 16.08 -9.93
C ARG A 161 62.66 16.00 -8.78
N ALA A 162 63.57 15.04 -8.92
CA ALA A 162 64.91 14.88 -8.31
C ALA A 162 64.96 14.48 -6.82
N ALA A 163 65.82 13.57 -6.36
CA ALA A 163 67.20 13.30 -6.77
C ALA A 163 67.58 11.80 -6.74
N ARG A 164 68.57 11.46 -7.57
CA ARG A 164 69.31 10.19 -7.57
C ARG A 164 70.31 10.20 -6.41
N THR A 165 70.59 9.05 -5.80
CA THR A 165 71.93 8.43 -5.80
C THR A 165 71.93 7.03 -5.18
N HIS A 166 72.78 6.18 -5.76
CA HIS A 166 73.14 4.81 -5.40
C HIS A 166 73.48 4.60 -3.92
N SER A 167 73.23 3.39 -3.39
CA SER A 167 74.27 2.35 -3.20
C SER A 167 73.89 1.33 -2.12
N ASN A 168 74.01 0.05 -2.47
CA ASN A 168 74.55 -1.07 -1.68
C ASN A 168 74.05 -1.28 -0.23
N LEU A 169 73.43 -2.44 0.03
CA LEU A 169 73.99 -3.55 0.83
C LEU A 169 72.88 -4.52 1.29
N VAL A 170 72.99 -5.75 0.82
CA VAL A 170 72.52 -7.01 1.45
C VAL A 170 73.83 -7.73 1.87
N PRO A 171 73.92 -8.72 2.79
CA PRO A 171 72.98 -9.35 3.75
C PRO A 171 73.56 -9.46 5.19
N ARG A 172 72.86 -10.19 6.09
CA ARG A 172 73.30 -11.12 7.19
C ARG A 172 72.46 -10.87 8.46
N ASP A 173 72.01 -11.84 9.24
CA ASP A 173 72.20 -13.29 9.29
C ASP A 173 71.19 -13.91 10.28
N SER A 174 70.83 -15.18 10.02
CA SER A 174 70.75 -16.29 10.98
C SER A 174 69.58 -16.50 11.98
N LYS A 175 69.28 -17.81 12.14
CA LYS A 175 68.38 -18.55 13.07
C LYS A 175 66.94 -18.69 12.56
N LEU A 176 66.46 -19.82 12.01
CA LEU A 176 66.72 -21.26 12.24
C LEU A 176 66.36 -21.70 13.67
N GLU A 177 65.15 -22.26 13.83
CA GLU A 177 64.65 -23.32 14.75
C GLU A 177 63.10 -23.28 14.66
N LEU A 178 62.32 -24.24 14.13
CA LEU A 178 62.11 -25.68 14.40
C LEU A 178 61.70 -26.01 15.86
N ALA A 179 60.62 -26.80 15.96
CA ALA A 179 59.90 -27.32 17.13
C ALA A 179 58.87 -26.34 17.74
N SER A 180 57.59 -26.68 17.97
CA SER A 180 56.94 -27.99 18.15
C SER A 180 55.50 -27.96 17.61
#